data_AF-A0A6A3MG74-F1
#
_entry.id   AF-A0A6A3MG74-F1
#
_cell.length_a   1.000
_cell.length_b   1.000
_cell.length_c   1.000
_cell.angle_alpha   90.00
_cell.angle_beta   90.00
_cell.angle_gamma   90.00
#
_symmetry.space_group_name_H-M   'P 1'
#
loop_
_entity.id
_entity.type
_entity.pdbx_description
1 polymer ?
#
loop_
_entity_poly.entity_id
_entity_poly.type
_entity_poly.pdbx_seq_one_letter_code
_entity_poly.pdbx_strand_id
1 'polypeptide(L)'
;MGQVCSGAGVSKHVSAPRDPADKELDPIELRQTKIPDFDEFFESAAAPLNELVEIHNSIAESEENLKSAAAALQGETQVRLTVDHAGRVALVLWKFDDKDQMQVLTATERDVKLSVSTELRDAFDTSDHVVTNLNSALEKPPTSDPLCEFAEKRGRLLVTKRGQLDVLVRDVNVAVFTLRKLLMIQAHVTSLSEAAKVLLTELAKVEDMGALSIAADENGAVKIMNGDDELDLRKIKNLRAPVAQLRDAMVDLVDNVQTAVNSVPELVESSAAFVEEAKALPAKVPDAVSNSGLGITEMPKAATATTVNVKALSNGPKIARATTAMIQYAGRELVQAAAIPRGG
;
A
#
# COMPACT_ATOMS: atom_id res chain seq x y z
N MET A 1 -34.23 -41.95 2.01
CA MET A 1 -34.80 -41.17 0.90
C MET A 1 -35.28 -39.84 1.46
N GLY A 2 -34.59 -38.75 1.10
CA GLY A 2 -34.93 -37.40 1.55
C GLY A 2 -34.50 -36.42 0.47
N GLN A 3 -35.48 -35.89 -0.24
CA GLN A 3 -35.36 -34.83 -1.24
C GLN A 3 -36.21 -33.67 -0.75
N VAL A 4 -35.61 -32.51 -0.47
CA VAL A 4 -36.21 -31.15 -0.53
C VAL A 4 -35.02 -30.16 -0.47
N CYS A 5 -34.65 -29.51 -1.58
CA CYS A 5 -35.09 -28.20 -2.09
C CYS A 5 -34.32 -26.99 -1.53
N SER A 6 -33.55 -26.37 -2.43
CA SER A 6 -33.48 -24.93 -2.75
C SER A 6 -33.49 -23.87 -1.64
N GLY A 7 -32.51 -22.96 -1.74
CA GLY A 7 -32.75 -21.52 -1.68
C GLY A 7 -32.18 -20.79 -0.47
N ALA A 8 -31.08 -20.07 -0.69
CA ALA A 8 -30.85 -18.76 -0.09
C ALA A 8 -29.74 -18.04 -0.86
N GLY A 9 -30.14 -17.30 -1.90
CA GLY A 9 -29.41 -16.08 -2.22
C GLY A 9 -29.55 -15.15 -1.02
N VAL A 10 -28.42 -14.71 -0.48
CA VAL A 10 -28.36 -13.42 0.20
C VAL A 10 -27.04 -12.79 -0.19
N SER A 11 -27.12 -11.84 -1.12
CA SER A 11 -26.15 -10.75 -1.20
C SER A 11 -26.11 -10.06 0.17
N LYS A 12 -25.15 -10.45 1.01
CA LYS A 12 -24.76 -9.63 2.15
C LYS A 12 -23.49 -8.92 1.74
N HIS A 13 -23.62 -7.61 1.56
CA HIS A 13 -22.54 -6.65 1.53
C HIS A 13 -21.36 -7.12 2.39
N VAL A 14 -20.25 -7.47 1.74
CA VAL A 14 -18.94 -7.51 2.41
C VAL A 14 -18.26 -6.21 2.04
N SER A 15 -18.77 -5.13 2.62
CA SER A 15 -17.97 -3.95 2.96
C SER A 15 -17.10 -4.36 4.14
N ALA A 16 -16.11 -5.22 3.90
CA ALA A 16 -15.07 -5.45 4.89
C ALA A 16 -13.99 -4.40 4.62
N PRO A 17 -13.76 -3.43 5.53
CA PRO A 17 -12.53 -2.67 5.52
C PRO A 17 -11.33 -3.62 5.48
N ARG A 18 -10.31 -3.31 4.67
CA ARG A 18 -9.03 -4.00 4.69
C ARG A 18 -8.53 -4.14 6.14
N ASP A 19 -8.16 -5.35 6.54
CA ASP A 19 -7.77 -5.72 7.92
C ASP A 19 -6.52 -4.92 8.33
N PRO A 20 -6.38 -4.41 9.57
CA PRO A 20 -5.14 -3.74 9.97
C PRO A 20 -3.89 -4.63 9.84
N ALA A 21 -4.08 -5.95 9.83
CA ALA A 21 -3.06 -6.97 9.62
C ALA A 21 -2.89 -7.38 8.15
N ASP A 22 -3.58 -6.75 7.19
CA ASP A 22 -3.36 -6.97 5.75
C ASP A 22 -2.02 -6.37 5.34
N LYS A 23 -0.97 -7.14 5.62
CA LYS A 23 0.44 -6.82 5.36
C LYS A 23 0.62 -6.33 3.93
N GLU A 24 1.51 -5.35 3.78
CA GLU A 24 2.16 -5.08 2.49
C GLU A 24 2.67 -6.41 1.92
N LEU A 25 2.57 -6.55 0.60
CA LEU A 25 3.21 -7.68 -0.05
C LEU A 25 4.72 -7.46 0.05
N ASP A 26 5.42 -8.47 0.56
CA ASP A 26 6.87 -8.47 0.62
C ASP A 26 7.43 -8.67 -0.79
N PRO A 27 8.44 -7.89 -1.21
CA PRO A 27 9.13 -8.15 -2.46
C PRO A 27 9.75 -9.56 -2.45
N ILE A 28 9.82 -10.17 -3.62
CA ILE A 28 10.43 -11.48 -3.80
C ILE A 28 11.94 -11.34 -3.67
N GLU A 29 12.48 -12.00 -2.65
CA GLU A 29 13.92 -12.12 -2.42
C GLU A 29 14.42 -13.46 -2.96
N LEU A 30 15.41 -13.39 -3.86
CA LEU A 30 16.05 -14.55 -4.44
C LEU A 30 17.47 -14.71 -3.88
N ARG A 31 17.84 -15.97 -3.63
CA ARG A 31 19.15 -16.34 -3.10
C ARG A 31 20.12 -16.54 -4.25
N GLN A 32 21.34 -16.03 -4.11
CA GLN A 32 22.39 -16.31 -5.07
C GLN A 32 22.71 -17.81 -5.09
N THR A 33 22.65 -18.40 -6.28
CA THR A 33 22.97 -19.80 -6.53
C THR A 33 24.45 -20.00 -6.83
N LYS A 34 25.16 -18.95 -7.26
CA LYS A 34 26.54 -18.98 -7.79
C LYS A 34 26.66 -19.78 -9.10
N ILE A 35 25.55 -19.96 -9.80
CA ILE A 35 25.49 -20.49 -11.15
C ILE A 35 25.04 -19.32 -12.03
N PRO A 36 25.91 -18.71 -12.85
CA PRO A 36 25.62 -17.45 -13.55
C PRO A 36 24.29 -17.46 -14.30
N ASP A 37 24.04 -18.46 -15.13
CA ASP A 37 22.81 -18.58 -15.93
C ASP A 37 21.54 -18.67 -15.05
N PHE A 38 21.63 -19.28 -13.87
CA PHE A 38 20.49 -19.37 -12.95
C PHE A 38 20.27 -18.05 -12.24
N ASP A 39 21.36 -17.38 -11.82
CA ASP A 39 21.28 -16.10 -11.13
C ASP A 39 20.71 -15.01 -12.07
N GLU A 40 21.14 -14.97 -13.33
CA GLU A 40 20.61 -14.05 -14.35
C GLU A 40 19.12 -14.30 -14.63
N PHE A 41 18.73 -15.58 -14.75
CA PHE A 41 17.32 -15.95 -14.90
C PHE A 41 16.49 -15.51 -13.69
N PHE A 42 16.98 -15.79 -12.48
CA PHE A 42 16.27 -15.46 -11.26
C PHE A 42 16.09 -13.95 -11.09
N GLU A 43 17.13 -13.16 -11.35
CA GLU A 43 17.06 -11.70 -11.34
C GLU A 43 16.00 -11.18 -12.34
N SER A 44 16.01 -11.70 -13.57
CA SER A 44 15.01 -11.36 -14.60
C SER A 44 13.59 -11.75 -14.20
N ALA A 45 13.41 -12.92 -13.58
CA ALA A 45 12.12 -13.43 -13.13
C ALA A 45 11.56 -12.68 -11.92
N ALA A 46 12.41 -12.12 -11.05
CA ALA A 46 11.98 -11.32 -9.90
C ALA A 46 11.40 -9.97 -10.31
N ALA A 47 11.94 -9.34 -11.36
CA ALA A 47 11.58 -7.99 -11.77
C ALA A 47 10.05 -7.79 -11.98
N PRO A 48 9.35 -8.54 -12.86
CA PRO A 48 7.92 -8.33 -13.08
C PRO A 48 7.07 -8.65 -11.84
N LEU A 49 7.53 -9.58 -10.99
CA LEU A 49 6.84 -9.92 -9.75
C LEU A 49 6.96 -8.84 -8.69
N ASN A 50 8.14 -8.21 -8.58
CA ASN A 50 8.36 -7.07 -7.69
C ASN A 50 7.60 -5.84 -8.16
N GLU A 51 7.47 -5.63 -9.48
CA GLU A 51 6.62 -4.56 -10.02
C GLU A 51 5.14 -4.78 -9.66
N LEU A 52 4.63 -6.02 -9.73
CA LEU A 52 3.28 -6.33 -9.23
C LEU A 52 3.10 -6.03 -7.73
N VAL A 53 4.12 -6.35 -6.93
CA VAL A 53 4.14 -6.03 -5.49
C VAL A 53 4.08 -4.51 -5.26
N GLU A 54 4.87 -3.74 -6.00
CA GLU A 54 4.89 -2.27 -5.92
C GLU A 54 3.54 -1.65 -6.32
N ILE A 55 2.94 -2.12 -7.41
CA ILE A 55 1.61 -1.68 -7.86
C ILE A 55 0.57 -1.97 -6.77
N HIS A 56 0.55 -3.20 -6.22
CA HIS A 56 -0.39 -3.56 -5.15
C HIS A 56 -0.26 -2.64 -3.94
N ASN A 57 0.97 -2.46 -3.46
CA ASN A 57 1.25 -1.65 -2.27
C ASN A 57 0.93 -0.17 -2.52
N SER A 58 1.13 0.34 -3.74
CA SER A 58 0.81 1.72 -4.12
C SER A 58 -0.70 2.02 -4.09
N ILE A 59 -1.54 1.08 -4.54
CA ILE A 59 -3.01 1.23 -4.43
C ILE A 59 -3.43 1.20 -2.95
N ALA A 60 -2.88 0.28 -2.17
CA ALA A 60 -3.18 0.15 -0.75
C ALA A 60 -2.80 1.42 0.05
N GLU A 61 -1.65 1.99 -0.26
CA GLU A 61 -1.20 3.27 0.31
C GLU A 61 -2.14 4.43 -0.08
N SER A 62 -2.55 4.49 -1.35
CA SER A 62 -3.44 5.56 -1.82
C SER A 62 -4.82 5.49 -1.19
N GLU A 63 -5.33 4.27 -0.96
CA GLU A 63 -6.56 4.06 -0.20
C GLU A 63 -6.43 4.61 1.22
N GLU A 64 -5.34 4.29 1.93
CA GLU A 64 -5.10 4.80 3.28
C GLU A 64 -4.98 6.33 3.30
N ASN A 65 -4.28 6.91 2.33
CA ASN A 65 -4.10 8.35 2.22
C ASN A 65 -5.41 9.07 1.97
N LEU A 66 -6.29 8.51 1.13
CA LEU A 66 -7.62 9.07 0.90
C LEU A 66 -8.47 9.05 2.17
N LYS A 67 -8.48 7.91 2.89
CA LYS A 67 -9.21 7.80 4.17
C LYS A 67 -8.66 8.77 5.22
N SER A 68 -7.33 8.89 5.30
CA SER A 68 -6.65 9.81 6.22
C SER A 68 -7.02 11.26 5.90
N ALA A 69 -6.98 11.66 4.63
CA ALA A 69 -7.36 12.99 4.19
C ALA A 69 -8.85 13.29 4.46
N ALA A 70 -9.73 12.30 4.31
CA ALA A 70 -11.15 12.46 4.62
C ALA A 70 -11.38 12.64 6.11
N ALA A 71 -10.66 11.90 6.95
CA ALA A 71 -10.66 12.09 8.40
C ALA A 71 -10.13 13.49 8.78
N ALA A 72 -9.04 13.95 8.14
CA ALA A 72 -8.47 15.28 8.38
C ALA A 72 -9.49 16.41 8.11
N LEU A 73 -10.24 16.30 7.02
CA LEU A 73 -11.30 17.24 6.65
C LEU A 73 -12.45 17.26 7.68
N GLN A 74 -12.67 16.16 8.41
CA GLN A 74 -13.63 16.09 9.52
C GLN A 74 -13.04 16.61 10.86
N GLY A 75 -11.86 17.22 10.82
CA GLY A 75 -11.19 17.80 11.99
C GLY A 75 -10.32 16.81 12.77
N GLU A 76 -10.13 15.60 12.25
CA GLU A 76 -9.33 14.59 12.94
C GLU A 76 -7.82 14.85 12.81
N THR A 77 -7.09 14.46 13.85
CA THR A 77 -5.63 14.47 13.92
C THR A 77 -5.05 13.49 12.91
N GLN A 78 -3.96 13.91 12.29
CA GLN A 78 -3.20 13.21 11.27
C GLN A 78 -1.81 12.87 11.79
N VAL A 79 -1.18 11.87 11.16
CA VAL A 79 0.18 11.44 11.47
C VAL A 79 1.09 11.72 10.29
N ARG A 80 2.19 12.41 10.55
CA ARG A 80 3.25 12.67 9.58
C ARG A 80 4.55 12.04 10.05
N LEU A 81 5.24 11.37 9.13
CA LEU A 81 6.66 11.06 9.26
C LEU A 81 7.46 12.16 8.56
N THR A 82 8.64 12.46 9.07
CA THR A 82 9.61 13.32 8.39
C THR A 82 10.99 12.67 8.52
N VAL A 83 11.81 12.79 7.48
CA VAL A 83 13.19 12.31 7.46
C VAL A 83 14.10 13.52 7.31
N ASP A 84 14.99 13.75 8.28
CA ASP A 84 15.96 14.84 8.22
C ASP A 84 17.15 14.52 7.30
N HIS A 85 18.05 15.48 7.09
CA HIS A 85 19.24 15.28 6.25
C HIS A 85 20.22 14.23 6.78
N ALA A 86 20.12 13.84 8.05
CA ALA A 86 20.91 12.77 8.66
C ALA A 86 20.17 11.41 8.58
N GLY A 87 19.02 11.34 7.92
CA GLY A 87 18.20 10.14 7.83
C GLY A 87 17.35 9.86 9.08
N ARG A 88 17.33 10.76 10.08
CA ARG A 88 16.55 10.55 11.30
C ARG A 88 15.08 10.78 11.04
N VAL A 89 14.28 9.91 11.62
CA VAL A 89 12.84 9.89 11.48
C VAL A 89 12.18 10.60 12.66
N ALA A 90 11.24 11.49 12.38
CA ALA A 90 10.37 12.08 13.40
C ALA A 90 8.89 11.77 13.11
N LEU A 91 8.18 11.40 14.18
CA LEU A 91 6.73 11.15 14.19
C LEU A 91 6.01 12.38 14.74
N VAL A 92 5.11 12.96 13.95
CA VAL A 92 4.40 14.20 14.31
C VAL A 92 2.90 14.03 14.17
N LEU A 93 2.16 14.41 15.21
CA LEU A 93 0.70 14.56 15.16
C LEU A 93 0.35 16.01 14.82
N TRP A 94 -0.55 16.19 13.86
CA TRP A 94 -0.98 17.51 13.41
C TRP A 94 -2.46 17.49 13.02
N LYS A 95 -3.11 18.64 12.93
CA LYS A 95 -4.49 18.77 12.42
C LYS A 95 -4.66 20.09 11.66
N PHE A 96 -5.78 20.24 10.96
CA PHE A 96 -6.20 21.56 10.48
C PHE A 96 -6.91 22.33 11.61
N ASP A 97 -6.62 23.62 11.72
CA ASP A 97 -7.38 24.54 12.56
C ASP A 97 -8.65 25.05 11.86
N ASP A 98 -9.43 25.89 12.54
CA ASP A 98 -10.68 26.46 12.00
C ASP A 98 -10.46 27.39 10.79
N LYS A 99 -9.20 27.72 10.47
CA LYS A 99 -8.78 28.53 9.31
C LYS A 99 -8.11 27.68 8.24
N ASP A 100 -8.29 26.36 8.30
CA ASP A 100 -7.69 25.39 7.38
C ASP A 100 -6.15 25.47 7.35
N GLN A 101 -5.53 25.95 8.43
CA GLN A 101 -4.08 25.97 8.59
C GLN A 101 -3.61 24.72 9.33
N MET A 102 -2.47 24.20 8.89
CA MET A 102 -1.84 23.06 9.54
C MET A 102 -1.23 23.47 10.88
N GLN A 103 -1.67 22.80 11.95
CA GLN A 103 -1.14 22.98 13.30
C GLN A 103 -0.57 21.66 13.82
N VAL A 104 0.71 21.67 14.19
CA VAL A 104 1.33 20.57 14.93
C VAL A 104 0.83 20.60 16.37
N LEU A 105 0.43 19.44 16.90
CA LEU A 105 -0.03 19.33 18.27
C LEU A 105 1.14 19.55 19.23
N THR A 106 0.92 20.38 20.25
CA THR A 106 1.80 20.44 21.42
C THR A 106 1.76 19.13 22.20
N ALA A 107 2.73 18.91 23.10
CA ALA A 107 2.75 17.71 23.95
C ALA A 107 1.45 17.55 24.76
N THR A 108 0.92 18.65 25.29
CA THR A 108 -0.35 18.64 26.05
C THR A 108 -1.54 18.32 25.16
N GLU A 109 -1.65 18.92 23.98
CA GLU A 109 -2.74 18.62 23.03
C GLU A 109 -2.69 17.16 22.55
N ARG A 110 -1.48 16.65 22.30
CA ARG A 110 -1.26 15.24 22.00
C ARG A 110 -1.74 14.36 23.15
N ASP A 111 -1.37 14.66 24.38
CA ASP A 111 -1.77 13.83 25.52
C ASP A 111 -3.28 13.82 25.73
N VAL A 112 -3.94 14.95 25.50
CA VAL A 112 -5.41 15.02 25.47
C VAL A 112 -5.96 14.14 24.35
N LYS A 113 -5.44 14.26 23.12
CA LYS A 113 -5.91 13.47 21.98
C LYS A 113 -5.75 11.96 22.21
N LEU A 114 -4.61 11.54 22.76
CA LEU A 114 -4.32 10.13 23.01
C LEU A 114 -5.04 9.59 24.26
N SER A 115 -5.59 10.45 25.14
CA SER A 115 -6.34 10.00 26.32
C SER A 115 -7.74 9.46 26.01
N VAL A 116 -8.22 9.63 24.78
CA VAL A 116 -9.57 9.24 24.37
C VAL A 116 -9.76 7.72 24.22
N SER A 117 -8.67 6.96 24.05
CA SER A 117 -8.69 5.50 23.91
C SER A 117 -7.32 4.92 24.30
N THR A 118 -7.36 3.82 25.05
CA THR A 118 -6.16 3.06 25.42
C THR A 118 -5.46 2.48 24.19
N GLU A 119 -6.23 1.97 23.24
CA GLU A 119 -5.69 1.43 21.98
C GLU A 119 -4.97 2.50 21.16
N LEU A 120 -5.51 3.72 21.11
CA LEU A 120 -4.86 4.83 20.40
C LEU A 120 -3.55 5.24 21.09
N ARG A 121 -3.53 5.29 22.42
CA ARG A 121 -2.32 5.54 23.21
C ARG A 121 -1.26 4.47 22.93
N ASP A 122 -1.63 3.20 23.05
CA ASP A 122 -0.72 2.08 22.85
C ASP A 122 -0.14 2.05 21.43
N ALA A 123 -0.94 2.36 20.41
CA ALA A 123 -0.48 2.46 19.03
C ALA A 123 0.48 3.63 18.82
N PHE A 124 0.25 4.78 19.49
CA PHE A 124 1.19 5.89 19.46
C PHE A 124 2.50 5.54 20.15
N ASP A 125 2.45 4.98 21.35
CA ASP A 125 3.63 4.59 22.12
C ASP A 125 4.46 3.52 21.38
N THR A 126 3.78 2.57 20.72
CA THR A 126 4.43 1.59 19.84
C THR A 126 5.12 2.28 18.66
N SER A 127 4.44 3.22 18.00
CA SER A 127 4.99 3.97 16.86
C SER A 127 6.21 4.81 17.26
N ASP A 128 6.14 5.50 18.40
CA ASP A 128 7.23 6.29 18.96
C ASP A 128 8.43 5.42 19.35
N HIS A 129 8.16 4.24 19.92
CA HIS A 129 9.19 3.27 20.28
C HIS A 129 9.94 2.72 19.05
N VAL A 130 9.23 2.30 18.00
CA VAL A 130 9.89 1.78 16.79
C VAL A 130 10.68 2.86 16.05
N VAL A 131 10.20 4.11 16.03
CA VAL A 131 10.95 5.26 15.50
C VAL A 131 12.21 5.51 16.32
N THR A 132 12.12 5.47 17.65
CA THR A 132 13.28 5.61 18.55
C THR A 132 14.30 4.49 18.32
N ASN A 133 13.84 3.25 18.13
CA ASN A 133 14.71 2.11 17.85
C ASN A 133 15.43 2.25 16.51
N LEU A 134 14.72 2.66 15.45
CA LEU A 134 15.32 2.94 14.15
C LEU A 134 16.38 4.04 14.25
N ASN A 135 16.06 5.17 14.89
CA ASN A 135 17.01 6.27 15.09
C ASN A 135 18.23 5.84 15.90
N SER A 136 18.03 5.04 16.95
CA SER A 136 19.14 4.50 17.75
C SER A 136 20.04 3.57 16.95
N ALA A 137 19.45 2.75 16.06
CA ALA A 137 20.18 1.85 15.17
C ALA A 137 20.91 2.60 14.04
N LEU A 138 20.39 3.74 13.59
CA LEU A 138 21.10 4.63 12.66
C LEU A 138 22.34 5.24 13.31
N GLU A 139 22.25 5.64 14.59
CA GLU A 139 23.38 6.19 15.34
C GLU A 139 24.42 5.11 15.70
N LYS A 140 23.96 3.89 15.97
CA LYS A 140 24.81 2.74 16.33
C LYS A 140 24.37 1.50 15.55
N PRO A 141 24.86 1.34 14.30
CA PRO A 141 24.49 0.21 13.46
C PRO A 141 24.86 -1.14 14.10
N PRO A 142 23.98 -2.15 14.06
CA PRO A 142 24.22 -3.47 14.66
C PRO A 142 25.34 -4.26 13.96
N THR A 143 25.56 -4.03 12.66
CA THR A 143 26.65 -4.67 11.90
C THR A 143 27.45 -3.63 11.11
N SER A 144 28.53 -4.07 10.47
CA SER A 144 29.31 -3.25 9.52
C SER A 144 28.75 -3.24 8.10
N ASP A 145 27.60 -3.90 7.86
CA ASP A 145 27.00 -3.95 6.53
C ASP A 145 26.50 -2.56 6.09
N PRO A 146 26.28 -2.32 4.79
CA PRO A 146 25.69 -1.05 4.35
C PRO A 146 24.32 -0.82 4.99
N LEU A 147 24.09 0.39 5.52
CA LEU A 147 22.76 0.83 5.98
C LEU A 147 21.79 0.84 4.80
N CYS A 148 20.51 0.58 5.07
CA CYS A 148 19.47 0.89 4.11
C CYS A 148 19.36 2.42 3.92
N GLU A 149 19.10 2.84 2.69
CA GLU A 149 18.75 4.21 2.36
C GLU A 149 17.22 4.26 2.21
N PHE A 150 16.60 5.26 2.81
CA PHE A 150 15.15 5.46 2.73
C PHE A 150 14.80 6.94 2.75
N ALA A 151 13.63 7.26 2.22
CA ALA A 151 13.08 8.61 2.20
C ALA A 151 11.63 8.60 2.67
N GLU A 152 11.14 9.73 3.19
CA GLU A 152 9.70 9.90 3.37
C GLU A 152 9.04 10.12 2.01
N LYS A 153 8.01 9.33 1.73
CA LYS A 153 7.15 9.48 0.57
C LYS A 153 5.73 9.20 1.00
N ARG A 154 4.83 10.17 0.76
CA ARG A 154 3.37 10.03 0.96
C ARG A 154 2.98 9.50 2.36
N GLY A 155 3.73 9.92 3.39
CA GLY A 155 3.52 9.59 4.79
C GLY A 155 4.20 8.29 5.23
N ARG A 156 4.98 7.62 4.40
CA ARG A 156 5.67 6.37 4.73
C ARG A 156 7.17 6.49 4.52
N LEU A 157 7.93 5.60 5.12
CA LEU A 157 9.35 5.43 4.82
C LEU A 157 9.49 4.46 3.64
N LEU A 158 9.94 4.97 2.51
CA LEU A 158 10.25 4.17 1.32
C LEU A 158 11.74 3.85 1.31
N VAL A 159 12.09 2.56 1.38
CA VAL A 159 13.46 2.09 1.20
C VAL A 159 13.87 2.29 -0.26
N THR A 160 14.80 3.20 -0.51
CA THR A 160 15.37 3.47 -1.84
C THR A 160 16.54 2.56 -2.15
N LYS A 161 17.20 2.02 -1.11
CA LYS A 161 18.26 1.04 -1.23
C LYS A 161 18.27 0.12 -0.02
N ARG A 162 18.21 -1.18 -0.26
CA ARG A 162 18.24 -2.17 0.81
C ARG A 162 19.61 -2.21 1.50
N GLY A 163 19.57 -2.58 2.77
CA GLY A 163 20.74 -2.72 3.63
C GLY A 163 20.30 -3.21 5.00
N GLN A 164 21.19 -3.13 5.99
CA GLN A 164 20.76 -3.35 7.37
C GLN A 164 19.69 -2.30 7.76
N LEU A 165 18.84 -2.64 8.73
CA LEU A 165 17.72 -1.84 9.24
C LEU A 165 16.44 -1.82 8.37
N ASP A 166 16.39 -2.50 7.22
CA ASP A 166 15.17 -2.61 6.38
C ASP A 166 13.95 -3.08 7.21
N VAL A 167 14.16 -4.08 8.07
CA VAL A 167 13.14 -4.58 9.00
C VAL A 167 12.64 -3.48 9.96
N LEU A 168 13.53 -2.62 10.46
CA LEU A 168 13.12 -1.53 11.35
C LEU A 168 12.34 -0.44 10.60
N VAL A 169 12.70 -0.17 9.35
CA VAL A 169 11.93 0.74 8.48
C VAL A 169 10.51 0.20 8.27
N ARG A 170 10.39 -1.11 8.00
CA ARG A 170 9.11 -1.81 7.91
C ARG A 170 8.31 -1.71 9.22
N ASP A 171 8.95 -1.97 10.36
CA ASP A 171 8.29 -1.91 11.67
C ASP A 171 7.72 -0.52 11.95
N VAL A 172 8.43 0.55 11.56
CA VAL A 172 7.91 1.93 11.61
C VAL A 172 6.65 2.08 10.76
N ASN A 173 6.67 1.65 9.50
CA ASN A 173 5.51 1.77 8.61
C ASN A 173 4.29 1.01 9.16
N VAL A 174 4.49 -0.21 9.69
CA VAL A 174 3.40 -1.03 10.26
C VAL A 174 2.80 -0.39 11.51
N ALA A 175 3.64 0.13 12.41
CA ALA A 175 3.15 0.80 13.63
C ALA A 175 2.37 2.08 13.28
N VAL A 176 2.91 2.89 12.38
CA VAL A 176 2.29 4.15 11.94
C VAL A 176 0.97 3.90 11.20
N PHE A 177 0.89 2.85 10.38
CA PHE A 177 -0.35 2.42 9.74
C PHE A 177 -1.44 2.11 10.77
N THR A 178 -1.08 1.36 11.82
CA THR A 178 -2.02 1.02 12.91
C THR A 178 -2.51 2.28 13.62
N LEU A 179 -1.60 3.20 13.95
CA LEU A 179 -1.95 4.48 14.56
C LEU A 179 -2.90 5.31 13.67
N ARG A 180 -2.59 5.46 12.38
CA ARG A 180 -3.46 6.16 11.41
C ARG A 180 -4.84 5.53 11.35
N LYS A 181 -4.91 4.20 11.33
CA LYS A 181 -6.19 3.49 11.29
C LYS A 181 -7.07 3.80 12.49
N LEU A 182 -6.51 3.82 13.69
CA LEU A 182 -7.26 4.15 14.89
C LEU A 182 -7.76 5.60 14.85
N LEU A 183 -6.98 6.54 14.31
CA LEU A 183 -7.42 7.92 14.09
C LEU A 183 -8.57 7.99 13.06
N MET A 184 -8.45 7.28 11.94
CA MET A 184 -9.51 7.22 10.92
C MET A 184 -10.82 6.63 11.48
N ILE A 185 -10.74 5.62 12.36
CA ILE A 185 -11.90 5.04 13.05
C ILE A 185 -12.58 6.08 13.96
N GLN A 186 -11.82 6.94 14.64
CA GLN A 186 -12.39 8.01 15.47
C GLN A 186 -13.13 9.07 14.65
N ALA A 187 -12.71 9.29 13.40
CA ALA A 187 -13.43 10.09 12.42
C ALA A 187 -14.55 9.32 11.69
N HIS A 188 -14.84 8.07 12.05
CA HIS A 188 -15.80 7.22 11.33
C HIS A 188 -15.51 7.07 9.82
N VAL A 189 -14.24 7.16 9.42
CA VAL A 189 -13.79 6.91 8.03
C VAL A 189 -13.11 5.54 7.99
N THR A 190 -13.91 4.49 7.82
CA THR A 190 -13.43 3.10 7.88
C THR A 190 -13.28 2.45 6.50
N SER A 191 -14.01 2.96 5.51
CA SER A 191 -14.06 2.41 4.15
C SER A 191 -13.62 3.41 3.08
N LEU A 192 -13.22 2.88 1.92
CA LEU A 192 -12.90 3.69 0.76
C LEU A 192 -14.15 4.43 0.27
N SER A 193 -15.31 3.76 0.31
CA SER A 193 -16.60 4.36 -0.01
C SER A 193 -16.92 5.60 0.84
N GLU A 194 -16.67 5.55 2.15
CA GLU A 194 -16.89 6.68 3.06
C GLU A 194 -15.98 7.86 2.71
N ALA A 195 -14.68 7.62 2.52
CA ALA A 195 -13.73 8.67 2.17
C ALA A 195 -14.07 9.35 0.82
N ALA A 196 -14.42 8.54 -0.17
CA ALA A 196 -14.86 9.03 -1.48
C ALA A 196 -16.16 9.82 -1.39
N LYS A 197 -17.14 9.38 -0.58
CA LYS A 197 -18.38 10.12 -0.34
C LYS A 197 -18.10 11.50 0.25
N VAL A 198 -17.18 11.60 1.21
CA VAL A 198 -16.77 12.88 1.81
C VAL A 198 -16.25 13.82 0.71
N LEU A 199 -15.36 13.34 -0.17
CA LEU A 199 -14.86 14.14 -1.28
C LEU A 199 -15.98 14.60 -2.20
N LEU A 200 -16.84 13.68 -2.66
CA LEU A 200 -17.94 14.02 -3.57
C LEU A 200 -18.92 15.02 -2.95
N THR A 201 -19.10 14.99 -1.63
CA THR A 201 -19.92 15.95 -0.89
C THR A 201 -19.29 17.33 -0.87
N GLU A 202 -17.97 17.44 -0.69
CA GLU A 202 -17.28 18.73 -0.76
C GLU A 202 -17.21 19.28 -2.19
N LEU A 203 -16.95 18.43 -3.18
CA LEU A 203 -16.90 18.85 -4.59
C LEU A 203 -18.25 19.36 -5.08
N ALA A 204 -19.37 18.80 -4.61
CA ALA A 204 -20.71 19.30 -4.93
C ALA A 204 -20.97 20.74 -4.45
N LYS A 205 -20.11 21.31 -3.59
CA LYS A 205 -20.19 22.71 -3.14
C LYS A 205 -19.43 23.68 -4.05
N VAL A 206 -18.64 23.17 -4.99
CA VAL A 206 -17.86 23.99 -5.92
C VAL A 206 -18.77 24.46 -7.05
N GLU A 207 -18.66 25.73 -7.44
CA GLU A 207 -19.37 26.28 -8.61
C GLU A 207 -19.06 25.43 -9.86
N ASP A 208 -20.06 25.25 -10.73
CA ASP A 208 -20.02 24.41 -11.95
C ASP A 208 -19.93 22.87 -11.76
N MET A 209 -20.05 22.37 -10.53
CA MET A 209 -20.21 20.94 -10.28
C MET A 209 -21.69 20.53 -10.36
N GLY A 210 -22.02 19.68 -11.33
CA GLY A 210 -23.34 19.10 -11.54
C GLY A 210 -23.50 17.73 -10.89
N ALA A 211 -24.11 16.79 -11.62
CA ALA A 211 -24.35 15.43 -11.13
C ALA A 211 -23.04 14.62 -11.13
N LEU A 212 -22.26 14.71 -10.06
CA LEU A 212 -21.05 13.90 -9.90
C LEU A 212 -21.40 12.40 -9.86
N SER A 213 -20.73 11.59 -10.66
CA SER A 213 -20.81 10.12 -10.61
C SER A 213 -19.44 9.51 -10.81
N ILE A 214 -19.29 8.22 -10.45
CA ILE A 214 -18.07 7.46 -10.70
C ILE A 214 -18.47 6.20 -11.47
N ALA A 215 -17.71 5.90 -12.52
CA ALA A 215 -17.82 4.67 -13.29
C ALA A 215 -16.52 3.88 -13.18
N ALA A 216 -16.63 2.55 -13.18
CA ALA A 216 -15.51 1.65 -13.34
C ALA A 216 -15.79 0.69 -14.49
N ASP A 217 -14.82 0.46 -15.37
CA ASP A 217 -14.97 -0.52 -16.45
C ASP A 217 -14.72 -1.96 -15.96
N GLU A 218 -14.79 -2.93 -16.88
CA GLU A 218 -14.57 -4.35 -16.57
C GLU A 218 -13.16 -4.67 -16.09
N ASN A 219 -12.17 -3.85 -16.45
CA ASN A 219 -10.78 -3.97 -16.02
C ASN A 219 -10.54 -3.25 -14.69
N GLY A 220 -11.50 -2.43 -14.24
CA GLY A 220 -11.44 -1.63 -13.03
C GLY A 220 -10.86 -0.23 -13.23
N ALA A 221 -10.71 0.24 -14.48
CA ALA A 221 -10.32 1.62 -14.73
C ALA A 221 -11.41 2.57 -14.23
N VAL A 222 -11.03 3.59 -13.47
CA VAL A 222 -11.96 4.49 -12.78
C VAL A 222 -12.07 5.81 -13.52
N LYS A 223 -13.31 6.25 -13.74
CA LYS A 223 -13.62 7.57 -14.29
C LYS A 223 -14.56 8.32 -13.36
N ILE A 224 -14.22 9.57 -13.08
CA ILE A 224 -15.08 10.50 -12.34
C ILE A 224 -15.77 11.39 -13.38
N MET A 225 -17.09 11.50 -13.29
CA MET A 225 -17.91 12.22 -14.26
C MET A 225 -18.61 13.40 -13.59
N ASN A 226 -18.80 14.49 -14.33
CA ASN A 226 -19.66 15.60 -13.99
C ASN A 226 -20.77 15.70 -15.04
N GLY A 227 -21.94 15.10 -14.77
CA GLY A 227 -22.92 14.85 -15.82
C GLY A 227 -22.36 13.88 -16.86
N ASP A 228 -22.34 14.29 -18.13
CA ASP A 228 -21.84 13.46 -19.24
C ASP A 228 -20.33 13.62 -19.49
N ASP A 229 -19.69 14.62 -18.88
CA ASP A 229 -18.29 14.94 -19.10
C ASP A 229 -17.36 14.26 -18.09
N GLU A 230 -16.24 13.72 -18.57
CA GLU A 230 -15.19 13.19 -17.71
C GLU A 230 -14.49 14.34 -16.96
N LEU A 231 -14.46 14.25 -15.64
CA LEU A 231 -13.92 15.27 -14.74
C LEU A 231 -12.49 14.93 -14.34
N ASP A 232 -11.54 15.75 -14.78
CA ASP A 232 -10.18 15.74 -14.24
C ASP A 232 -10.11 16.59 -12.96
N LEU A 233 -10.03 15.92 -11.81
CA LEU A 233 -9.97 16.54 -10.49
C LEU A 233 -8.82 17.55 -10.34
N ARG A 234 -7.73 17.40 -11.10
CA ARG A 234 -6.59 18.34 -11.06
C ARG A 234 -6.94 19.73 -11.55
N LYS A 235 -7.96 19.84 -12.40
CA LYS A 235 -8.42 21.12 -12.96
C LYS A 235 -9.23 21.94 -11.97
N ILE A 236 -9.69 21.34 -10.88
CA ILE A 236 -10.41 22.03 -9.80
C ILE A 236 -9.40 22.85 -9.00
N LYS A 237 -9.63 24.17 -8.93
CA LYS A 237 -8.74 25.14 -8.29
C LYS A 237 -9.43 25.80 -7.10
N ASN A 238 -8.65 26.52 -6.28
CA ASN A 238 -9.14 27.32 -5.15
C ASN A 238 -9.90 26.52 -4.09
N LEU A 239 -9.57 25.24 -3.92
CA LEU A 239 -10.09 24.43 -2.83
C LEU A 239 -9.43 24.84 -1.51
N ARG A 240 -10.20 24.77 -0.42
CA ARG A 240 -9.66 24.84 0.94
C ARG A 240 -8.63 23.74 1.16
N ALA A 241 -7.61 23.97 1.98
CA ALA A 241 -6.47 23.06 2.10
C ALA A 241 -6.84 21.60 2.44
N PRO A 242 -7.77 21.30 3.37
CA PRO A 242 -8.18 19.92 3.65
C PRO A 242 -8.90 19.26 2.48
N VAL A 243 -9.70 20.03 1.72
CA VAL A 243 -10.39 19.54 0.52
C VAL A 243 -9.39 19.30 -0.61
N ALA A 244 -8.39 20.17 -0.77
CA ALA A 244 -7.30 19.98 -1.72
C ALA A 244 -6.50 18.70 -1.41
N GLN A 245 -6.16 18.46 -0.14
CA GLN A 245 -5.49 17.23 0.29
C GLN A 245 -6.32 15.99 -0.05
N LEU A 246 -7.63 16.01 0.21
CA LEU A 246 -8.52 14.89 -0.11
C LEU A 246 -8.67 14.67 -1.63
N ARG A 247 -8.74 15.77 -2.40
CA ARG A 247 -8.73 15.72 -3.86
C ARG A 247 -7.44 15.11 -4.39
N ASP A 248 -6.29 15.55 -3.88
CA ASP A 248 -4.97 15.06 -4.31
C ASP A 248 -4.81 13.56 -4.00
N ALA A 249 -5.29 13.10 -2.83
CA ALA A 249 -5.30 11.69 -2.48
C ALA A 249 -6.21 10.84 -3.39
N MET A 250 -7.34 11.39 -3.85
CA MET A 250 -8.20 10.71 -4.84
C MET A 250 -7.53 10.62 -6.20
N VAL A 251 -6.85 11.70 -6.62
CA VAL A 251 -6.07 11.71 -7.86
C VAL A 251 -4.99 10.62 -7.82
N ASP A 252 -4.22 10.55 -6.72
CA ASP A 252 -3.18 9.52 -6.55
C ASP A 252 -3.76 8.09 -6.61
N LEU A 253 -4.93 7.86 -5.99
CA LEU A 253 -5.59 6.56 -6.05
C LEU A 253 -6.03 6.20 -7.49
N VAL A 254 -6.68 7.13 -8.20
CA VAL A 254 -7.13 6.91 -9.57
C VAL A 254 -5.95 6.66 -10.50
N ASP A 255 -4.84 7.40 -10.36
CA ASP A 255 -3.64 7.22 -11.16
C ASP A 255 -2.96 5.87 -10.91
N ASN A 256 -2.87 5.45 -9.66
CA ASN A 256 -2.28 4.16 -9.31
C ASN A 256 -3.17 2.99 -9.80
N VAL A 257 -4.49 3.13 -9.70
CA VAL A 257 -5.43 2.16 -10.29
C VAL A 257 -5.29 2.13 -11.81
N GLN A 258 -5.21 3.28 -12.47
CA GLN A 258 -5.05 3.33 -13.93
C GLN A 258 -3.73 2.72 -14.40
N THR A 259 -2.64 2.99 -13.68
CA THR A 259 -1.32 2.37 -13.91
C THR A 259 -1.43 0.86 -13.77
N ALA A 260 -2.10 0.38 -12.73
CA ALA A 260 -2.31 -1.03 -12.50
C ALA A 260 -3.13 -1.71 -13.60
N VAL A 261 -4.22 -1.08 -14.05
CA VAL A 261 -5.05 -1.59 -15.16
C VAL A 261 -4.23 -1.74 -16.44
N ASN A 262 -3.32 -0.80 -16.72
CA ASN A 262 -2.50 -0.81 -17.92
C ASN A 262 -1.36 -1.82 -17.86
N SER A 263 -0.70 -1.96 -16.70
CA SER A 263 0.53 -2.77 -16.57
C SER A 263 0.30 -4.20 -16.11
N VAL A 264 -0.69 -4.45 -15.24
CA VAL A 264 -0.87 -5.77 -14.60
C VAL A 264 -1.08 -6.90 -15.61
N PRO A 265 -1.87 -6.76 -16.69
CA PRO A 265 -2.06 -7.86 -17.65
C PRO A 265 -0.75 -8.40 -18.23
N GLU A 266 0.14 -7.51 -18.68
CA GLU A 266 1.45 -7.87 -19.24
C GLU A 266 2.36 -8.46 -18.17
N LEU A 267 2.40 -7.86 -16.98
CA LEU A 267 3.20 -8.35 -15.86
C LEU A 267 2.77 -9.75 -15.41
N VAL A 268 1.47 -10.05 -15.45
CA VAL A 268 0.93 -11.38 -15.13
C VAL A 268 1.36 -12.41 -16.16
N GLU A 269 1.30 -12.08 -17.45
CA GLU A 269 1.76 -12.96 -18.52
C GLU A 269 3.27 -13.23 -18.42
N SER A 270 4.07 -12.17 -18.29
CA SER A 270 5.53 -12.25 -18.10
C SER A 270 5.90 -13.10 -16.89
N SER A 271 5.27 -12.82 -15.74
CA SER A 271 5.47 -13.59 -14.51
C SER A 271 5.10 -15.07 -14.66
N ALA A 272 4.00 -15.38 -15.36
CA ALA A 272 3.57 -16.74 -15.60
C ALA A 272 4.59 -17.51 -16.46
N ALA A 273 5.12 -16.87 -17.51
CA ALA A 273 6.16 -17.46 -18.36
C ALA A 273 7.42 -17.82 -17.55
N PHE A 274 7.91 -16.89 -16.72
CA PHE A 274 9.05 -17.15 -15.84
C PHE A 274 8.77 -18.27 -14.83
N VAL A 275 7.57 -18.32 -14.25
CA VAL A 275 7.19 -19.39 -13.31
C VAL A 275 7.19 -20.76 -13.99
N GLU A 276 6.72 -20.86 -15.24
CA GLU A 276 6.76 -22.13 -15.97
C GLU A 276 8.20 -22.55 -16.30
N GLU A 277 9.06 -21.63 -16.74
CA GLU A 277 10.46 -21.93 -17.02
C GLU A 277 11.23 -22.35 -15.75
N ALA A 278 10.97 -21.67 -14.63
CA ALA A 278 11.61 -21.94 -13.34
C ALA A 278 11.38 -23.39 -12.86
N LYS A 279 10.25 -24.02 -13.22
CA LYS A 279 9.95 -25.42 -12.83
C LYS A 279 10.95 -26.42 -13.39
N ALA A 280 11.62 -26.12 -14.50
CA ALA A 280 12.60 -26.99 -15.10
C ALA A 280 13.99 -26.89 -14.44
N LEU A 281 14.28 -25.80 -13.71
CA LEU A 281 15.61 -25.53 -13.15
C LEU A 281 16.08 -26.57 -12.13
N PRO A 282 15.26 -27.08 -11.19
CA PRO A 282 15.70 -28.10 -10.24
C PRO A 282 16.26 -29.36 -10.91
N ALA A 283 15.70 -29.75 -12.06
CA ALA A 283 16.19 -30.90 -12.83
C ALA A 283 17.53 -30.63 -13.54
N LYS A 284 17.83 -29.36 -13.85
CA LYS A 284 19.08 -28.92 -14.49
C LYS A 284 20.22 -28.71 -13.49
N VAL A 285 19.93 -28.69 -12.18
CA VAL A 285 20.93 -28.45 -11.11
C VAL A 285 22.13 -29.39 -11.19
N PRO A 286 21.99 -30.74 -11.33
CA PRO A 286 23.14 -31.66 -11.31
C PRO A 286 24.16 -31.36 -12.41
N ASP A 287 23.69 -31.06 -13.62
CA ASP A 287 24.54 -30.71 -14.75
C ASP A 287 25.16 -29.33 -14.57
N ALA A 288 24.37 -28.35 -14.09
CA ALA A 288 24.83 -26.99 -13.87
C ALA A 288 25.92 -26.90 -12.78
N VAL A 289 25.77 -27.61 -11.66
CA VAL A 289 26.80 -27.62 -10.59
C VAL A 289 28.07 -28.36 -11.00
N SER A 290 27.95 -29.36 -11.88
CA SER A 290 29.11 -30.10 -12.41
C SER A 290 29.96 -29.24 -13.35
N ASN A 291 29.35 -28.24 -14.00
CA ASN A 291 29.99 -27.36 -14.97
C ASN A 291 30.34 -25.96 -14.40
N SER A 292 29.93 -25.62 -13.18
CA SER A 292 30.08 -24.28 -12.60
C SER A 292 31.38 -24.03 -11.82
N GLY A 293 32.23 -25.05 -11.67
CA GLY A 293 33.49 -24.94 -10.90
C GLY A 293 33.31 -24.75 -9.39
N LEU A 294 32.10 -24.96 -8.87
CA LEU A 294 31.79 -24.84 -7.44
C LEU A 294 32.49 -25.91 -6.61
N GLY A 295 32.88 -25.56 -5.39
CA GLY A 295 33.43 -26.53 -4.44
C GLY A 295 32.39 -27.56 -3.98
N ILE A 296 32.83 -28.74 -3.51
CA ILE A 296 31.96 -29.84 -3.02
C ILE A 296 30.97 -29.36 -1.93
N THR A 297 31.36 -28.37 -1.13
CA THR A 297 30.53 -27.79 -0.06
C THR A 297 29.56 -26.70 -0.56
N GLU A 298 29.74 -26.20 -1.78
CA GLU A 298 28.92 -25.16 -2.41
C GLU A 298 27.83 -25.75 -3.31
N MET A 299 28.08 -26.91 -3.94
CA MET A 299 27.08 -27.56 -4.80
C MET A 299 25.74 -27.81 -4.08
N PRO A 300 25.69 -28.32 -2.83
CA PRO A 300 24.42 -28.47 -2.12
C PRO A 300 23.74 -27.15 -1.78
N LYS A 301 24.52 -26.06 -1.58
CA LYS A 301 23.99 -24.72 -1.34
C LYS A 301 23.34 -24.13 -2.59
N ALA A 302 23.97 -24.30 -3.74
CA ALA A 302 23.43 -23.90 -5.04
C ALA A 302 22.11 -24.62 -5.36
N ALA A 303 22.05 -25.93 -5.12
CA ALA A 303 20.83 -26.73 -5.28
C ALA A 303 19.70 -26.25 -4.35
N THR A 304 20.03 -25.97 -3.09
CA THR A 304 19.09 -25.45 -2.09
C THR A 304 18.58 -24.06 -2.49
N ALA A 305 19.47 -23.15 -2.89
CA ALA A 305 19.12 -21.80 -3.34
C ALA A 305 18.19 -21.85 -4.56
N THR A 306 18.52 -22.68 -5.55
CA THR A 306 17.66 -22.89 -6.75
C THR A 306 16.25 -23.33 -6.35
N THR A 307 16.14 -24.32 -5.47
CA THR A 307 14.83 -24.84 -5.03
C THR A 307 14.03 -23.80 -4.27
N VAL A 308 14.70 -23.02 -3.40
CA VAL A 308 14.06 -21.93 -2.65
C VAL A 308 13.59 -20.82 -3.59
N ASN A 309 14.38 -20.44 -4.58
CA ASN A 309 14.04 -19.40 -5.55
C ASN A 309 12.85 -19.83 -6.42
N VAL A 310 12.84 -21.07 -6.94
CA VAL A 310 11.70 -21.61 -7.70
C VAL A 310 10.43 -21.59 -6.87
N LYS A 311 10.52 -21.95 -5.57
CA LYS A 311 9.39 -21.83 -4.65
C LYS A 311 8.96 -20.38 -4.44
N ALA A 312 9.88 -19.44 -4.31
CA ALA A 312 9.57 -18.02 -4.17
C ALA A 312 8.83 -17.49 -5.40
N LEU A 313 9.32 -17.78 -6.60
CA LEU A 313 8.67 -17.43 -7.87
C LEU A 313 7.28 -18.05 -8.02
N SER A 314 7.07 -19.28 -7.51
CA SER A 314 5.76 -19.94 -7.57
C SER A 314 4.63 -19.19 -6.84
N ASN A 315 4.96 -18.19 -6.01
CA ASN A 315 3.97 -17.29 -5.42
C ASN A 315 3.42 -16.25 -6.40
N GLY A 316 4.02 -16.08 -7.58
CA GLY A 316 3.63 -15.07 -8.56
C GLY A 316 2.14 -15.04 -8.91
N PRO A 317 1.50 -16.18 -9.22
CA PRO A 317 0.06 -16.24 -9.46
C PRO A 317 -0.79 -15.74 -8.28
N LYS A 318 -0.31 -15.87 -7.04
CA LYS A 318 -1.00 -15.36 -5.85
C LYS A 318 -0.90 -13.83 -5.79
N ILE A 319 0.28 -13.27 -6.05
CA ILE A 319 0.51 -11.81 -6.10
C ILE A 319 -0.34 -11.17 -7.20
N ALA A 320 -0.33 -11.75 -8.40
CA ALA A 320 -1.15 -11.34 -9.54
C ALA A 320 -2.64 -11.25 -9.20
N ARG A 321 -3.18 -12.33 -8.59
CA ARG A 321 -4.60 -12.38 -8.17
C ARG A 321 -4.92 -11.35 -7.10
N ALA A 322 -4.06 -11.18 -6.10
CA ALA A 322 -4.25 -10.19 -5.05
C ALA A 322 -4.26 -8.76 -5.62
N THR A 323 -3.38 -8.47 -6.57
CA THR A 323 -3.31 -7.17 -7.25
C THR A 323 -4.55 -6.90 -8.10
N THR A 324 -4.99 -7.89 -8.90
CA THR A 324 -6.23 -7.80 -9.69
C THR A 324 -7.45 -7.57 -8.80
N ALA A 325 -7.54 -8.30 -7.69
CA ALA A 325 -8.63 -8.12 -6.72
C ALA A 325 -8.63 -6.73 -6.08
N MET A 326 -7.46 -6.15 -5.82
CA MET A 326 -7.30 -4.80 -5.27
C MET A 326 -7.80 -3.72 -6.25
N ILE A 327 -7.49 -3.85 -7.53
CA ILE A 327 -8.00 -2.95 -8.60
C ILE A 327 -9.53 -2.97 -8.63
N GLN A 328 -10.11 -4.17 -8.70
CA GLN A 328 -11.57 -4.36 -8.73
C GLN A 328 -12.26 -3.89 -7.44
N TYR A 329 -11.60 -4.07 -6.29
CA TYR A 329 -12.07 -3.55 -5.01
C TYR A 329 -12.15 -2.02 -5.04
N ALA A 330 -11.06 -1.35 -5.42
CA ALA A 330 -11.01 0.11 -5.48
C ALA A 330 -12.10 0.69 -6.40
N GLY A 331 -12.22 0.17 -7.63
CA GLY A 331 -13.24 0.62 -8.57
C GLY A 331 -14.67 0.46 -8.03
N ARG A 332 -14.98 -0.69 -7.44
CA ARG A 332 -16.30 -0.97 -6.85
C ARG A 332 -16.64 -0.04 -5.68
N GLU A 333 -15.71 0.17 -4.76
CA GLU A 333 -15.92 1.06 -3.60
C GLU A 333 -16.16 2.51 -4.05
N LEU A 334 -15.42 2.99 -5.04
CA LEU A 334 -15.60 4.34 -5.58
C LEU A 334 -16.96 4.50 -6.28
N VAL A 335 -17.37 3.50 -7.09
CA VAL A 335 -18.71 3.49 -7.69
C VAL A 335 -19.80 3.46 -6.62
N GLN A 336 -19.63 2.64 -5.57
CA GLN A 336 -20.56 2.57 -4.46
C GLN A 336 -20.68 3.92 -3.74
N ALA A 337 -19.56 4.62 -3.51
CA ALA A 337 -19.54 5.95 -2.90
C ALA A 337 -20.43 6.95 -3.64
N ALA A 338 -20.39 6.92 -4.98
CA ALA A 338 -21.17 7.81 -5.83
C ALA A 338 -22.69 7.55 -5.76
N ALA A 339 -23.09 6.31 -5.42
CA ALA A 339 -24.49 5.94 -5.26
C ALA A 339 -25.08 6.30 -3.88
N ILE A 340 -24.24 6.65 -2.89
CA ILE A 340 -24.72 7.01 -1.56
C ILE A 340 -25.35 8.41 -1.61
N PRO A 341 -26.59 8.60 -1.09
CA PRO A 341 -27.20 9.91 -1.01
C PRO A 341 -26.30 10.91 -0.27
N ARG A 342 -26.08 12.06 -0.92
CA ARG A 342 -25.42 13.23 -0.35
C ARG A 342 -26.51 13.95 0.44
N GLY A 343 -26.44 13.91 1.77
CA GLY A 343 -27.40 14.62 2.62
C GLY A 343 -27.40 16.11 2.24
N GLY A 344 -28.59 16.67 2.02
CA GLY A 344 -28.77 18.09 1.75
C GLY A 344 -28.59 18.96 2.98
#